data_AF-X6CFG3-F1
#
_entry.id   AF-X6CFG3-F1
#
_cell.length_a   1.000
_cell.length_b   1.000
_cell.length_c   1.000
_cell.angle_alpha   90.00
_cell.angle_beta   90.00
_cell.angle_gamma   90.00
#
_symmetry.space_group_name_H-M   'P 1'
#
loop_
_entity.id
_entity.type
_entity.pdbx_description
1 polymer ?
#
loop_
_entity_poly.entity_id
_entity_poly.type
_entity_poly.pdbx_seq_one_letter_code
_entity_poly.pdbx_strand_id
1 'polypeptide(L)'
;MAILANLAVAKAGDYDPASLDLAALLECRADVPNYNSFALWLAGERRAADTLGWKEVASGNPFLRQYQLPAPVHVFGRETVTIAFTATGPMAVLDGIAAADLARQLNVPAASRPRTNSWARRSWPKAPRTAAA
;
A
#
# COMPACT_ATOMS: atom_id res chain seq x y z
N MET A 1 20.74 25.13 -27.52
CA MET A 1 19.31 24.91 -27.17
C MET A 1 19.26 24.09 -25.90
N ALA A 2 18.89 24.69 -24.78
CA ALA A 2 18.75 23.99 -23.50
C ALA A 2 17.34 23.41 -23.42
N ILE A 3 17.23 22.09 -23.35
CA ILE A 3 15.95 21.39 -23.13
C ILE A 3 15.67 21.47 -21.63
N LEU A 4 14.86 22.44 -21.21
CA LEU A 4 14.25 22.46 -19.90
C LEU A 4 13.15 21.39 -19.89
N ALA A 5 13.45 20.23 -19.33
CA ALA A 5 12.45 19.23 -19.03
C ALA A 5 11.53 19.80 -17.93
N ASN A 6 10.31 20.16 -18.30
CA ASN A 6 9.25 20.45 -17.34
C ASN A 6 8.90 19.14 -16.62
N LEU A 7 9.55 18.91 -15.49
CA LEU A 7 9.06 17.97 -14.48
C LEU A 7 7.79 18.60 -13.88
N ALA A 8 6.65 18.34 -14.49
CA ALA A 8 5.37 18.58 -13.86
C ALA A 8 5.28 17.67 -12.63
N VAL A 9 5.65 18.20 -11.47
CA VAL A 9 5.23 17.62 -10.20
C VAL A 9 3.72 17.71 -10.20
N ALA A 10 3.04 16.58 -10.36
CA ALA A 10 1.60 16.49 -10.18
C ALA A 10 1.26 17.14 -8.84
N LYS A 11 0.55 18.27 -8.87
CA LYS A 11 0.12 18.92 -7.64
C LYS A 11 -0.90 17.99 -6.99
N ALA A 12 -0.84 17.84 -5.67
CA ALA A 12 -1.79 17.05 -4.88
C ALA A 12 -3.25 17.60 -4.87
N GLY A 13 -3.65 18.36 -5.90
CA GLY A 13 -4.93 19.06 -5.98
C GLY A 13 -5.76 18.81 -7.23
N ASP A 14 -5.25 18.08 -8.23
CA ASP A 14 -5.94 17.86 -9.51
C ASP A 14 -6.57 16.46 -9.64
N TYR A 15 -6.69 15.71 -8.55
CA TYR A 15 -7.38 14.42 -8.56
C TYR A 15 -8.89 14.63 -8.49
N ASP A 16 -9.63 14.07 -9.46
CA ASP A 16 -11.09 14.04 -9.43
C ASP A 16 -11.58 12.84 -8.59
N PRO A 17 -12.18 13.05 -7.41
CA PRO A 17 -12.67 11.95 -6.57
C PRO A 17 -13.78 11.14 -7.23
N ALA A 18 -14.53 11.73 -8.17
CA ALA A 18 -15.57 11.01 -8.91
C ALA A 18 -14.99 10.00 -9.92
N SER A 19 -13.71 10.16 -10.29
CA SER A 19 -12.99 9.22 -11.16
C SER A 19 -12.42 8.00 -10.44
N LEU A 20 -12.61 7.89 -9.12
CA LEU A 20 -12.05 6.82 -8.29
C LEU A 20 -12.65 5.45 -8.63
N ASP A 21 -11.85 4.61 -9.28
CA ASP A 21 -12.03 3.14 -9.29
C ASP A 21 -11.13 2.53 -8.21
N LEU A 22 -11.69 2.38 -7.00
CA LEU A 22 -10.97 1.80 -5.86
C LEU A 22 -10.54 0.35 -6.12
N ALA A 23 -11.36 -0.43 -6.82
CA ALA A 23 -11.03 -1.81 -7.14
C ALA A 23 -9.84 -1.88 -8.11
N ALA A 24 -9.78 -1.01 -9.12
CA ALA A 24 -8.64 -0.96 -10.03
C ALA A 24 -7.33 -0.56 -9.32
N LEU A 25 -7.38 0.35 -8.36
CA LEU A 25 -6.21 0.71 -7.55
C LEU A 25 -5.72 -0.45 -6.68
N LEU A 26 -6.66 -1.15 -6.02
CA LEU A 26 -6.36 -2.27 -5.14
C LEU A 26 -5.89 -3.52 -5.88
N GLU A 27 -6.42 -3.76 -7.09
CA GLU A 27 -6.06 -4.89 -7.94
C GLU A 27 -4.88 -4.62 -8.89
N CYS A 28 -4.14 -3.52 -8.67
CA CYS A 28 -3.01 -3.12 -9.50
C CYS A 28 -3.35 -2.98 -11.01
N ARG A 29 -4.60 -2.63 -11.34
CA ARG A 29 -5.07 -2.37 -12.71
C ARG A 29 -4.95 -0.91 -13.11
N ALA A 30 -4.84 0.00 -12.15
CA ALA A 30 -4.58 1.41 -12.41
C ALA A 30 -3.15 1.61 -12.95
N ASP A 31 -2.98 2.58 -13.86
CA ASP A 31 -1.65 3.00 -14.28
C ASP A 31 -0.92 3.78 -13.18
N VAL A 32 0.41 3.92 -13.34
CA VAL A 32 1.28 4.58 -12.36
C VAL A 32 0.86 6.05 -12.10
N PRO A 33 0.54 6.87 -13.12
CA PRO A 33 0.06 8.22 -12.89
C PRO A 33 -1.23 8.29 -12.07
N ASN A 34 -2.23 7.48 -12.37
CA ASN A 34 -3.51 7.48 -11.66
C ASN A 34 -3.35 7.01 -10.22
N TYR A 35 -2.53 5.97 -10.00
CA TYR A 35 -2.20 5.48 -8.66
C TYR A 35 -1.52 6.56 -7.82
N ASN A 36 -0.50 7.21 -8.36
CA ASN A 36 0.26 8.24 -7.63
C ASN A 36 -0.58 9.49 -7.39
N SER A 37 -1.39 9.92 -8.35
CA SER A 37 -2.30 11.06 -8.18
C SER A 37 -3.29 10.82 -7.04
N PHE A 38 -3.91 9.65 -6.99
CA PHE A 38 -4.78 9.26 -5.88
C PHE A 38 -4.03 9.24 -4.54
N ALA A 39 -2.86 8.58 -4.49
CA ALA A 39 -2.10 8.42 -3.26
C ALA A 39 -1.63 9.77 -2.69
N LEU A 40 -1.15 10.68 -3.55
CA LEU A 40 -0.72 12.02 -3.15
C LEU A 40 -1.91 12.89 -2.73
N TRP A 41 -3.04 12.79 -3.43
CA TRP A 41 -4.25 13.51 -3.05
C TRP A 41 -4.79 13.06 -1.69
N LEU A 42 -4.93 11.76 -1.44
CA LEU A 42 -5.42 11.25 -0.15
C LEU A 42 -4.47 11.58 1.01
N ALA A 43 -3.15 11.64 0.74
CA ALA A 43 -2.15 12.02 1.74
C ALA A 43 -2.08 13.54 2.00
N GLY A 44 -2.30 14.35 0.97
CA GLY A 44 -2.13 15.81 1.02
C GLY A 44 -3.39 16.60 1.37
N GLU A 45 -4.57 16.12 0.97
CA GLU A 45 -5.85 16.78 1.20
C GLU A 45 -6.48 16.28 2.51
N ARG A 46 -6.61 17.20 3.48
CA ARG A 46 -7.07 16.90 4.84
C ARG A 46 -8.48 16.30 4.87
N ARG A 47 -9.33 16.64 3.89
CA ARG A 47 -10.72 16.17 3.78
C ARG A 47 -10.93 15.13 2.67
N ALA A 48 -9.86 14.54 2.14
CA ALA A 48 -9.98 13.57 1.05
C ALA A 48 -10.85 12.36 1.45
N ALA A 49 -10.59 11.78 2.63
CA ALA A 49 -11.38 10.67 3.16
C ALA A 49 -12.86 11.07 3.38
N ASP A 50 -13.11 12.25 3.95
CA ASP A 50 -14.47 12.77 4.15
C ASP A 50 -15.22 12.94 2.82
N THR A 51 -14.52 13.40 1.78
CA THR A 51 -15.06 13.59 0.42
C THR A 51 -15.49 12.25 -0.20
N LEU A 52 -14.80 11.17 0.15
CA LEU A 52 -15.14 9.81 -0.26
C LEU A 52 -16.16 9.12 0.67
N GLY A 53 -16.61 9.80 1.73
CA GLY A 53 -17.47 9.21 2.76
C GLY A 53 -16.77 8.13 3.60
N TRP A 54 -15.44 8.10 3.61
CA TRP A 54 -14.64 7.14 4.34
C TRP A 54 -14.51 7.54 5.80
N LYS A 55 -14.76 6.59 6.71
CA LYS A 55 -14.62 6.81 8.14
C LYS A 55 -13.30 6.24 8.64
N GLU A 56 -12.40 7.09 9.13
CA GLU A 56 -11.15 6.62 9.75
C GLU A 56 -11.45 5.80 11.02
N VAL A 57 -10.78 4.65 11.16
CA VAL A 57 -10.91 3.72 12.27
C VAL A 57 -9.53 3.39 12.84
N ALA A 58 -9.49 2.97 14.11
CA ALA A 58 -8.23 2.61 14.76
C ALA A 58 -7.62 1.36 14.10
N SER A 59 -6.41 1.50 13.54
CA SER A 59 -5.68 0.41 12.88
C SER A 59 -4.81 -0.42 13.84
N GLY A 60 -4.54 0.10 15.05
CA GLY A 60 -3.55 -0.48 15.97
C GLY A 60 -2.10 -0.35 15.49
N ASN A 61 -1.86 0.29 14.34
CA ASN A 61 -0.54 0.53 13.76
C ASN A 61 -0.38 2.02 13.43
N PRO A 62 0.51 2.77 14.10
CA PRO A 62 0.64 4.22 13.91
C PRO A 62 1.14 4.63 12.52
N PHE A 63 1.65 3.69 11.72
CA PHE A 63 2.09 3.93 10.35
C PHE A 63 0.97 3.70 9.31
N LEU A 64 -0.20 3.22 9.75
CA LEU A 64 -1.34 2.91 8.89
C LEU A 64 -2.55 3.74 9.29
N ARG A 65 -3.14 4.39 8.30
CA ARG A 65 -4.48 4.96 8.42
C ARG A 65 -5.47 3.94 7.89
N GLN A 66 -6.42 3.53 8.71
CA GLN A 66 -7.42 2.56 8.29
C GLN A 66 -8.77 3.26 8.15
N TYR A 67 -9.53 2.89 7.14
CA TYR A 67 -10.83 3.47 6.87
C TYR A 67 -11.87 2.40 6.64
N GLN A 68 -13.08 2.70 7.07
CA GLN A 68 -14.27 1.98 6.74
C GLN A 68 -14.99 2.69 5.59
N LEU A 69 -15.29 1.93 4.55
CA LEU A 69 -15.94 2.37 3.32
C LEU A 69 -17.45 2.50 3.53
N PRO A 70 -18.13 3.42 2.83
CA PRO A 70 -19.59 3.57 2.89
C PRO A 70 -20.33 2.42 2.20
N ALA A 71 -19.66 1.71 1.28
CA ALA A 71 -20.17 0.53 0.60
C ALA A 71 -19.05 -0.51 0.43
N PRO A 72 -19.37 -1.82 0.38
CA PRO A 72 -18.36 -2.84 0.17
C PRO A 72 -17.71 -2.76 -1.20
N VAL A 73 -16.40 -3.00 -1.26
CA VAL A 73 -15.63 -3.12 -2.49
C VAL A 73 -15.28 -4.58 -2.75
N HIS A 74 -15.37 -4.99 -4.01
CA HIS A 74 -14.98 -6.33 -4.46
C HIS A 74 -13.57 -6.28 -5.05
N VAL A 75 -12.64 -7.02 -4.45
CA VAL A 75 -11.24 -7.11 -4.87
C VAL A 75 -10.75 -8.54 -4.74
N PHE A 76 -10.03 -9.02 -5.75
CA PHE A 76 -9.46 -10.38 -5.76
C PHE A 76 -10.52 -11.49 -5.48
N GLY A 77 -11.76 -11.27 -5.94
CA GLY A 77 -12.88 -12.19 -5.71
C GLY A 77 -13.40 -12.20 -4.26
N ARG A 78 -13.11 -11.17 -3.47
CA ARG A 78 -13.52 -11.03 -2.07
C ARG A 78 -14.15 -9.67 -1.84
N GLU A 79 -15.05 -9.60 -0.88
CA GLU A 79 -15.67 -8.36 -0.45
C GLU A 79 -14.96 -7.83 0.79
N THR A 80 -14.76 -6.51 0.87
CA THR A 80 -14.34 -5.84 2.10
C THR A 80 -14.96 -4.45 2.21
N VAL A 81 -15.17 -4.01 3.44
CA VAL A 81 -15.58 -2.64 3.78
C VAL A 81 -14.43 -1.86 4.42
N THR A 82 -13.23 -2.44 4.48
CA THR A 82 -12.11 -1.87 5.22
C THR A 82 -10.88 -1.78 4.32
N ILE A 83 -10.27 -0.60 4.28
CA ILE A 83 -9.01 -0.36 3.60
C ILE A 83 -7.99 0.23 4.56
N ALA A 84 -6.73 -0.09 4.35
CA ALA A 84 -5.61 0.57 5.00
C ALA A 84 -4.86 1.41 3.97
N PHE A 85 -4.42 2.58 4.37
CA PHE A 85 -3.55 3.43 3.58
C PHE A 85 -2.18 3.47 4.25
N THR A 86 -1.19 3.08 3.45
CA THR A 86 0.22 3.09 3.83
C THR A 86 0.92 4.28 3.18
N ALA A 87 2.18 4.53 3.53
CA ALA A 87 2.98 5.55 2.85
C ALA A 87 3.10 5.33 1.32
N THR A 88 2.91 4.11 0.84
CA THR A 88 3.03 3.76 -0.58
C THR A 88 1.70 3.60 -1.29
N GLY A 89 0.56 3.78 -0.61
CA GLY A 89 -0.78 3.74 -1.21
C GLY A 89 -1.79 2.81 -0.50
N PRO A 90 -2.98 2.61 -1.10
CA PRO A 90 -4.09 1.87 -0.49
C PRO A 90 -3.88 0.35 -0.54
N MET A 91 -4.42 -0.33 0.46
CA MET A 91 -4.46 -1.77 0.60
C MET A 91 -5.84 -2.21 1.09
N ALA A 92 -6.34 -3.32 0.55
CA ALA A 92 -7.57 -3.94 1.02
C ALA A 92 -7.28 -4.72 2.30
N VAL A 93 -8.11 -4.55 3.33
CA VAL A 93 -8.07 -5.42 4.51
C VAL A 93 -9.00 -6.60 4.24
N LEU A 94 -8.43 -7.78 4.08
CA LEU A 94 -9.16 -9.00 3.71
C LEU A 94 -9.13 -9.99 4.87
N ASP A 95 -10.31 -10.26 5.43
CA ASP A 95 -10.48 -11.23 6.50
C ASP A 95 -10.59 -12.66 5.93
N GLY A 96 -10.21 -13.66 6.74
CA GLY A 96 -10.41 -15.07 6.41
C GLY A 96 -9.48 -15.64 5.33
N ILE A 97 -8.43 -14.92 4.94
CA ILE A 97 -7.36 -15.44 4.06
C ILE A 97 -5.98 -15.00 4.54
N ALA A 98 -5.03 -15.94 4.60
CA ALA A 98 -3.64 -15.60 4.86
C ALA A 98 -3.01 -14.95 3.61
N ALA A 99 -2.16 -13.93 3.80
CA ALA A 99 -1.49 -13.24 2.70
C ALA A 99 -0.73 -14.19 1.75
N ALA A 100 -0.10 -15.24 2.30
CA ALA A 100 0.59 -16.25 1.51
C ALA A 100 -0.35 -17.06 0.61
N ASP A 101 -1.59 -17.28 1.04
CA ASP A 101 -2.58 -18.05 0.28
C ASP A 101 -3.16 -17.19 -0.85
N LEU A 102 -3.44 -15.91 -0.55
CA LEU A 102 -3.86 -14.95 -1.56
C LEU A 102 -2.78 -14.77 -2.64
N ALA A 103 -1.51 -14.63 -2.24
CA ALA A 103 -0.41 -14.52 -3.19
C ALA A 103 -0.33 -15.74 -4.13
N ARG A 104 -0.57 -16.95 -3.63
CA ARG A 104 -0.63 -18.17 -4.47
C ARG A 104 -1.81 -18.13 -5.44
N GLN A 105 -2.99 -17.70 -4.99
CA GLN A 105 -4.17 -17.55 -5.86
C GLN A 105 -3.93 -16.56 -7.00
N LEU A 106 -3.22 -15.47 -6.70
CA LEU A 106 -2.90 -14.41 -7.66
C LEU A 106 -1.64 -14.69 -8.48
N ASN A 107 -0.98 -15.84 -8.30
CA ASN A 107 0.32 -16.16 -8.90
C ASN A 107 1.39 -15.07 -8.66
N VAL A 108 1.31 -14.38 -7.51
CA VAL A 108 2.29 -13.37 -7.12
C VAL A 108 3.55 -14.10 -6.64
N PRO A 109 4.72 -13.86 -7.25
CA PRO A 109 5.96 -14.44 -6.78
C PRO A 109 6.18 -14.10 -5.31
N ALA A 110 6.65 -15.06 -4.52
CA ALA A 110 6.99 -14.78 -3.13
C ALA A 110 8.03 -13.66 -3.09
N ALA A 111 7.68 -12.53 -2.47
CA ALA A 111 8.60 -11.40 -2.28
C ALA A 111 9.78 -11.75 -1.34
N SER A 112 9.77 -12.95 -0.75
CA SER A 112 10.92 -13.45 -0.02
C SER A 112 12.01 -13.84 -1.02
N ARG A 113 13.15 -13.15 -0.95
CA ARG A 113 14.41 -13.81 -1.27
C ARG A 113 14.37 -15.18 -0.57
N PRO A 114 14.63 -16.30 -1.27
CA PRO A 114 14.81 -17.55 -0.57
C PRO A 114 15.89 -17.27 0.48
N ARG A 115 15.61 -17.60 1.74
CA ARG A 115 16.67 -17.73 2.75
C ARG A 115 17.55 -18.89 2.32
N THR A 116 18.31 -18.71 1.24
CA THR A 116 19.49 -19.51 0.98
C THR A 116 20.45 -19.11 2.08
N ASN A 117 20.56 -20.00 3.04
CA ASN A 117 21.50 -20.01 4.17
C ASN A 117 22.99 -19.95 3.76
N SER A 118 23.31 -19.57 2.52
CA SER A 118 24.68 -19.45 2.00
C SER A 118 25.32 -18.09 2.27
N TRP A 119 24.52 -17.02 2.47
CA TRP A 119 25.02 -15.66 2.76
C TRP A 119 25.04 -15.32 4.25
N ALA A 120 24.15 -15.89 5.05
CA ALA A 120 24.10 -15.63 6.50
C ALA A 120 25.33 -16.14 7.29
N ARG A 121 26.12 -17.08 6.74
CA ARG A 121 27.37 -17.52 7.37
C ARG A 121 28.58 -16.63 7.09
N ARG A 122 28.53 -15.76 6.07
CA ARG A 122 29.77 -15.21 5.50
C ARG A 122 30.07 -13.74 5.83
N SER A 123 29.15 -12.98 6.42
CA SER A 123 29.36 -11.53 6.53
C SER A 123 28.84 -10.84 7.80
N TRP A 124 28.56 -11.57 8.89
CA TRP A 124 28.37 -10.91 10.18
C TRP A 124 29.46 -11.34 11.17
N PRO A 125 30.41 -10.46 11.56
CA PRO A 125 31.31 -10.76 12.66
C PRO A 125 30.45 -10.93 13.91
N LYS A 126 30.48 -12.13 14.50
CA LYS A 126 29.83 -12.39 15.78
C LYS A 126 30.42 -11.42 16.81
N ALA A 127 29.58 -10.61 17.43
CA ALA A 127 30.00 -9.82 18.60
C ALA A 127 30.59 -10.78 19.66
N PRO A 128 31.74 -10.44 20.29
CA PRO A 128 32.31 -11.28 21.32
C PRO A 128 31.33 -11.33 22.50
N ARG A 129 30.90 -12.55 22.86
CA ARG A 129 30.22 -12.79 24.14
C ARG A 129 31.25 -12.53 25.23
N THR A 130 31.13 -11.41 25.91
CA THR A 130 31.81 -11.17 27.19
C THR A 130 31.36 -12.25 28.17
N ALA A 131 32.29 -13.14 28.54
CA ALA A 131 32.11 -14.02 29.68
C ALA A 131 32.23 -13.16 30.94
N ALA A 132 31.14 -13.07 31.71
CA ALA A 132 31.18 -12.65 33.10
C ALA A 132 31.10 -13.92 33.95
N ALA A 133 32.19 -14.23 34.65
CA ALA A 133 32.24 -15.05 35.84
C ALA A 133 33.34 -14.44 36.73
#